data_AF-A0A7C4ZKS5-F1
#
_entry.id   AF-A0A7C4ZKS5-F1
#
_cell.length_a   1.000
_cell.length_b   1.000
_cell.length_c   1.000
_cell.angle_alpha   90.00
_cell.angle_beta   90.00
_cell.angle_gamma   90.00
#
_symmetry.space_group_name_H-M   'P 1'
#
loop_
_entity.id
_entity.type
_entity.pdbx_description
1 polymer ?
#
loop_
_entity_poly.entity_id
_entity_poly.type
_entity_poly.pdbx_seq_one_letter_code
_entity_poly.pdbx_strand_id
1 'polypeptide(L)'
;MSIEPLREVICKLGEKLGFEVEREVPASTSAWVDVVWFDKRFRFPKPKSTETLLRVPKLPVVGFEIEYKTATNPKHVKGSIANLDDLGASMGVLVLGKENLNALRKYAQIHQEKGDDELWEILLEKVRLWVNEAHPKTRMVIMIEDEVREWAKRENVE
;
A
#
# COMPACT_ATOMS: atom_id res chain seq x y z
N MET A 1 -15.34 6.37 -19.32
CA MET A 1 -15.38 6.33 -17.84
C MET A 1 -13.97 6.58 -17.34
N SER A 2 -13.76 7.55 -16.46
CA SER A 2 -12.47 7.71 -15.78
C SER A 2 -12.26 6.50 -14.88
N ILE A 3 -11.10 5.85 -15.01
CA ILE A 3 -10.73 4.77 -14.11
C ILE A 3 -10.56 5.38 -12.71
N GLU A 4 -11.23 4.81 -11.70
CA GLU A 4 -11.15 5.32 -10.34
C GLU A 4 -9.72 5.14 -9.77
N PRO A 5 -9.18 6.15 -9.04
CA PRO A 5 -7.86 6.04 -8.42
C PRO A 5 -7.77 4.86 -7.46
N LEU A 6 -6.63 4.13 -7.45
CA LEU A 6 -6.44 2.93 -6.61
C LEU A 6 -6.74 3.18 -5.13
N ARG A 7 -6.35 4.35 -4.61
CA ARG A 7 -6.60 4.72 -3.22
C ARG A 7 -8.09 4.69 -2.87
N GLU A 8 -8.95 5.17 -3.76
CA GLU A 8 -10.40 5.19 -3.55
C GLU A 8 -10.98 3.77 -3.61
N VAL A 9 -10.51 2.95 -4.56
CA VAL A 9 -10.90 1.54 -4.68
C VAL A 9 -10.57 0.77 -3.39
N ILE A 10 -9.35 0.96 -2.85
CA ILE A 10 -8.92 0.34 -1.59
C ILE A 10 -9.77 0.85 -0.41
N CYS A 11 -10.16 2.12 -0.40
CA CYS A 11 -11.05 2.63 0.65
C CYS A 11 -12.43 1.97 0.60
N LYS A 12 -13.06 1.91 -0.58
CA LYS A 12 -14.36 1.25 -0.75
C LYS A 12 -14.31 -0.23 -0.39
N LEU A 13 -13.24 -0.93 -0.77
CA LEU A 13 -13.01 -2.33 -0.37
C LEU A 13 -12.97 -2.48 1.15
N GLY A 14 -12.21 -1.63 1.86
CA GLY A 14 -12.14 -1.68 3.32
C GLY A 14 -13.50 -1.45 3.98
N GLU A 15 -14.24 -0.44 3.54
CA GLU A 15 -15.60 -0.15 4.03
C GLU A 15 -16.56 -1.31 3.77
N LYS A 16 -16.52 -1.87 2.56
CA LYS A 16 -17.35 -3.03 2.15
C LYS A 16 -17.09 -4.25 3.01
N LEU A 17 -15.82 -4.49 3.37
CA LEU A 17 -15.40 -5.57 4.25
C LEU A 17 -15.63 -5.26 5.74
N GLY A 18 -16.18 -4.08 6.05
CA GLY A 18 -16.62 -3.70 7.38
C GLY A 18 -15.53 -3.08 8.25
N PHE A 19 -14.39 -2.71 7.69
CA PHE A 19 -13.35 -1.95 8.38
C PHE A 19 -13.73 -0.47 8.49
N GLU A 20 -13.14 0.22 9.46
CA GLU A 20 -13.09 1.67 9.48
C GLU A 20 -11.84 2.10 8.69
N VAL A 21 -11.98 2.98 7.71
CA VAL A 21 -10.89 3.35 6.81
C VAL A 21 -10.45 4.79 7.06
N GLU A 22 -9.14 5.01 7.16
CA GLU A 22 -8.56 6.35 7.11
C GLU A 22 -7.45 6.42 6.05
N ARG A 23 -7.13 7.66 5.67
CA ARG A 23 -6.14 7.99 4.65
C ARG A 23 -5.06 8.85 5.27
N GLU A 24 -3.86 8.79 4.71
CA GLU A 24 -2.72 9.62 5.13
C GLU A 24 -2.51 9.51 6.66
N VAL A 25 -2.42 8.28 7.15
CA VAL A 25 -2.30 8.00 8.59
C VAL A 25 -0.83 8.07 8.97
N PRO A 26 -0.42 8.92 9.91
CA PRO A 26 0.97 8.96 10.34
C PRO A 26 1.36 7.68 11.07
N ALA A 27 2.39 7.03 10.57
CA ALA A 27 3.07 5.91 11.22
C ALA A 27 4.12 6.40 12.22
N SER A 28 4.73 7.57 11.97
CA SER A 28 5.69 8.21 12.87
C SER A 28 5.57 9.73 12.83
N THR A 29 6.51 10.46 13.44
CA THR A 29 6.56 11.93 13.39
C THR A 29 6.87 12.48 12.00
N SER A 30 7.38 11.65 11.08
CA SER A 30 7.81 12.05 9.75
C SER A 30 7.39 11.08 8.64
N ALA A 31 6.50 10.13 8.92
CA ALA A 31 6.04 9.13 7.97
C ALA A 31 4.52 8.97 8.01
N TRP A 32 3.92 8.82 6.84
CA TRP A 32 2.49 8.62 6.63
C TRP A 32 2.28 7.40 5.74
N VAL A 33 1.22 6.65 6.02
CA VAL A 33 0.75 5.50 5.24
C VAL A 33 -0.51 5.92 4.50
N ASP A 34 -0.56 5.65 3.19
CA ASP A 34 -1.61 6.15 2.29
C ASP A 34 -3.03 5.77 2.74
N VAL A 35 -3.24 4.51 3.12
CA VAL A 35 -4.55 4.01 3.60
C VAL A 35 -4.34 3.03 4.74
N VAL A 36 -5.17 3.11 5.76
CA VAL A 36 -5.19 2.14 6.87
C VAL A 36 -6.60 1.68 7.14
N TRP A 37 -6.75 0.36 7.29
CA TRP A 37 -7.98 -0.30 7.72
C TRP A 37 -7.88 -0.62 9.20
N PHE A 38 -8.84 -0.14 9.97
CA PHE A 38 -8.95 -0.32 11.41
C PHE A 38 -10.10 -1.26 11.76
N ASP A 39 -9.92 -2.04 12.83
CA ASP A 39 -11.01 -2.84 13.39
C ASP A 39 -11.94 -1.94 14.20
N LYS A 40 -13.14 -1.69 13.65
CA LYS A 40 -14.17 -0.84 14.27
C LYS A 40 -14.67 -1.35 15.63
N ARG A 41 -14.38 -2.60 16.00
CA ARG A 41 -14.79 -3.19 17.29
C ARG A 41 -13.92 -2.67 18.45
N PHE A 42 -12.70 -2.21 18.17
CA PHE A 42 -11.77 -1.72 19.19
C PHE A 42 -11.74 -0.19 19.23
N ARG A 43 -12.79 0.41 19.81
CA ARG A 43 -12.86 1.85 20.06
C ARG A 43 -12.54 2.15 21.51
N PHE A 44 -11.28 2.45 21.81
CA PHE A 44 -10.93 2.88 23.17
C PHE A 44 -11.31 4.37 23.38
N PRO A 45 -11.50 4.81 24.63
CA PRO A 45 -11.77 6.21 24.92
C PRO A 45 -10.64 7.12 24.43
N LYS A 46 -10.96 8.29 23.85
CA LYS A 46 -9.94 9.27 23.47
C LYS A 46 -9.22 9.79 24.73
N PRO A 47 -7.88 9.74 24.79
CA PRO A 47 -7.14 10.34 25.90
C PRO A 47 -7.36 11.86 25.93
N LYS A 48 -7.34 12.45 27.13
CA LYS A 48 -7.60 13.89 27.34
C LYS A 48 -6.49 14.80 26.75
N SER A 49 -5.31 14.25 26.44
CA SER A 49 -4.21 14.96 25.76
C SER A 49 -3.84 14.22 24.47
N THR A 50 -4.16 14.83 23.33
CA THR A 50 -3.85 14.29 22.00
C THR A 50 -2.73 15.11 21.38
N GLU A 51 -1.48 14.77 21.71
CA GLU A 51 -0.31 15.41 21.09
C GLU A 51 0.20 14.66 19.84
N THR A 52 -0.13 13.39 19.65
CA THR A 52 0.31 12.60 18.48
C THR A 52 -0.62 11.42 18.17
N LEU A 53 -0.66 11.02 16.90
CA LEU A 53 -1.50 9.92 16.39
C LEU A 53 -1.13 8.52 16.94
N LEU A 54 0.08 8.37 17.50
CA LEU A 54 0.52 7.22 18.33
C LEU A 54 -0.39 6.96 19.56
N ARG A 55 -1.32 7.88 19.86
CA ARG A 55 -2.28 7.79 20.96
C ARG A 55 -3.72 7.71 20.48
N VAL A 56 -3.97 7.48 19.18
CA VAL A 56 -5.33 7.26 18.68
C VAL A 56 -5.78 5.85 19.09
N PRO A 57 -6.93 5.74 19.77
CA PRO A 57 -7.43 4.47 20.30
C PRO A 57 -8.09 3.60 19.21
N LYS A 58 -7.38 3.33 18.11
CA LYS A 58 -7.84 2.48 17.01
C LYS A 58 -6.82 1.39 16.75
N LEU A 59 -7.30 0.19 16.45
CA LEU A 59 -6.44 -0.94 16.15
C LEU A 59 -6.21 -1.03 14.63
N PRO A 60 -5.02 -0.67 14.11
CA PRO A 60 -4.72 -0.86 12.70
C PRO A 60 -4.61 -2.35 12.37
N VAL A 61 -5.28 -2.79 11.31
CA VAL A 61 -5.29 -4.19 10.87
C VAL A 61 -4.48 -4.35 9.59
N VAL A 62 -4.73 -3.48 8.61
CA VAL A 62 -4.03 -3.49 7.32
C VAL A 62 -3.58 -2.08 6.97
N GLY A 63 -2.29 -1.89 6.68
CA GLY A 63 -1.75 -0.65 6.10
C GLY A 63 -1.45 -0.84 4.62
N PHE A 64 -1.68 0.19 3.80
CA PHE A 64 -1.41 0.19 2.37
C PHE A 64 -0.52 1.36 2.00
N GLU A 65 0.52 1.07 1.21
CA GLU A 65 1.37 2.05 0.53
C GLU A 65 1.23 1.86 -0.98
N ILE A 66 0.90 2.91 -1.72
CA ILE A 66 0.58 2.87 -3.14
C ILE A 66 1.69 3.54 -3.95
N GLU A 67 2.51 2.72 -4.59
CA GLU A 67 3.61 3.18 -5.43
C GLU A 67 3.13 3.33 -6.87
N TYR A 68 3.05 4.56 -7.40
CA TYR A 68 2.67 4.76 -8.81
C TYR A 68 3.86 4.84 -9.77
N LYS A 69 4.97 5.51 -9.41
CA LYS A 69 6.12 5.74 -10.33
C LYS A 69 7.49 5.43 -9.72
N THR A 70 7.47 5.00 -8.47
CA THR A 70 8.63 4.99 -7.57
C THR A 70 9.03 3.58 -7.18
N ALA A 71 8.21 2.58 -7.51
CA ALA A 71 8.51 1.17 -7.23
C ALA A 71 9.65 0.61 -8.11
N THR A 72 10.19 1.37 -9.05
CA THR A 72 11.42 1.02 -9.77
C THR A 72 12.69 1.37 -8.99
N ASN A 73 12.57 1.99 -7.81
CA ASN A 73 13.68 2.44 -6.99
C ASN A 73 13.64 1.80 -5.58
N PRO A 74 14.72 1.09 -5.16
CA PRO A 74 14.75 0.39 -3.88
C PRO A 74 14.57 1.31 -2.68
N LYS A 75 15.00 2.59 -2.76
CA LYS A 75 14.87 3.53 -1.64
C LYS A 75 13.41 3.79 -1.30
N HIS A 76 12.55 3.94 -2.30
CA HIS A 76 11.13 4.18 -2.09
C HIS A 76 10.46 2.95 -1.51
N VAL A 77 10.66 1.78 -2.14
CA VAL A 77 10.11 0.51 -1.65
C VAL A 77 10.50 0.22 -0.20
N LYS A 78 11.79 0.37 0.15
CA LYS A 78 12.26 0.16 1.53
C LYS A 78 11.72 1.21 2.51
N GLY A 79 11.50 2.44 2.05
CA GLY A 79 10.84 3.48 2.85
C GLY A 79 9.40 3.12 3.18
N SER A 80 8.63 2.68 2.20
CA SER A 80 7.24 2.25 2.37
C SER A 80 7.12 1.04 3.30
N ILE A 81 8.07 0.11 3.23
CA ILE A 81 8.15 -1.02 4.20
C ILE A 81 8.40 -0.51 5.62
N ALA A 82 9.34 0.43 5.80
CA ALA A 82 9.64 1.00 7.11
C ALA A 82 8.41 1.73 7.69
N ASN A 83 7.68 2.49 6.87
CA ASN A 83 6.43 3.15 7.28
C ASN A 83 5.38 2.13 7.74
N LEU A 84 5.21 1.03 7.02
CA LEU A 84 4.27 -0.03 7.36
C LEU A 84 4.68 -0.79 8.63
N ASP A 85 5.98 -0.97 8.87
CA ASP A 85 6.49 -1.52 10.13
C ASP A 85 6.23 -0.58 11.32
N ASP A 86 6.46 0.72 11.14
CA ASP A 86 6.23 1.73 12.18
C ASP A 86 4.73 1.86 12.53
N LEU A 87 3.84 1.63 11.57
CA LEU A 87 2.38 1.63 11.78
C LEU A 87 1.93 0.54 12.79
N GLY A 88 2.64 -0.59 12.85
CA GLY A 88 2.30 -1.69 13.75
C GLY A 88 0.99 -2.42 13.39
N ALA A 89 0.57 -2.38 12.13
CA ALA A 89 -0.57 -3.15 11.63
C ALA A 89 -0.24 -4.65 11.59
N SER A 90 -1.27 -5.51 11.57
CA SER A 90 -1.06 -6.97 11.43
C SER A 90 -0.56 -7.36 10.02
N MET A 91 -0.85 -6.53 9.02
CA MET A 91 -0.47 -6.75 7.63
C MET A 91 -0.14 -5.41 6.96
N GLY A 92 0.95 -5.39 6.20
CA GLY A 92 1.32 -4.30 5.29
C GLY A 92 1.13 -4.74 3.85
N VAL A 93 0.59 -3.86 3.02
CA VAL A 93 0.34 -4.14 1.60
C VAL A 93 1.01 -3.06 0.76
N LEU A 94 1.96 -3.47 -0.08
CA LEU A 94 2.55 -2.60 -1.08
C LEU A 94 1.78 -2.77 -2.39
N VAL A 95 1.13 -1.71 -2.85
CA VAL A 95 0.31 -1.72 -4.07
C VAL A 95 1.07 -1.01 -5.19
N LEU A 96 1.27 -1.72 -6.30
CA LEU A 96 2.02 -1.21 -7.45
C LEU A 96 1.06 -0.73 -8.54
N GLY A 97 1.03 0.58 -8.76
CA GLY A 97 0.28 1.21 -9.85
C GLY A 97 0.90 0.96 -11.22
N LYS A 98 0.07 0.89 -12.26
CA LYS A 98 0.50 0.61 -13.65
C LYS A 98 1.48 1.63 -14.22
N GLU A 99 1.50 2.84 -13.66
CA GLU A 99 2.44 3.89 -14.02
C GLU A 99 3.91 3.49 -13.79
N ASN A 100 4.20 2.48 -12.94
CA ASN A 100 5.56 1.97 -12.73
C ASN A 100 6.09 1.27 -13.96
N LEU A 101 5.22 0.64 -14.77
CA LEU A 101 5.65 0.01 -16.02
C LEU A 101 6.19 1.05 -16.99
N ASN A 102 5.54 2.23 -17.04
CA ASN A 102 6.02 3.34 -17.85
C ASN A 102 7.36 3.90 -17.33
N ALA A 103 7.55 3.94 -16.01
CA ALA A 103 8.83 4.31 -15.42
C ALA A 103 9.92 3.27 -15.77
N LEU A 104 9.61 1.97 -15.70
CA LEU A 104 10.53 0.88 -15.99
C LEU A 104 10.95 0.86 -17.47
N ARG A 105 10.01 1.09 -18.40
CA ARG A 105 10.30 1.23 -19.85
C ARG A 105 11.26 2.36 -20.14
N LYS A 106 11.13 3.49 -19.43
CA LYS A 106 12.01 4.65 -19.60
C LYS A 106 13.40 4.44 -19.02
N TYR A 107 13.53 3.56 -18.03
CA TYR A 107 14.78 3.36 -17.31
C TYR A 107 15.85 2.65 -18.14
N ALA A 108 15.47 1.68 -18.99
CA ALA A 108 16.43 0.96 -19.82
C ALA A 108 15.84 0.61 -21.19
N GLN A 109 16.66 0.75 -22.23
CA GLN A 109 16.27 0.50 -23.62
C GLN A 109 15.77 -0.94 -23.84
N ILE A 110 16.36 -1.91 -23.12
CA ILE A 110 15.95 -3.33 -23.14
C ILE A 110 14.51 -3.58 -22.67
N HIS A 111 13.86 -2.61 -22.00
CA HIS A 111 12.50 -2.73 -21.48
C HIS A 111 11.47 -2.07 -22.40
N GLN A 112 11.89 -1.31 -23.42
CA GLN A 112 10.97 -0.54 -24.26
C GLN A 112 10.05 -1.42 -25.11
N GLU A 113 10.55 -2.56 -25.57
CA GLU A 113 9.81 -3.49 -26.44
C GLU A 113 9.04 -4.57 -25.66
N LYS A 114 9.19 -4.61 -24.32
CA LYS A 114 8.57 -5.63 -23.47
C LYS A 114 7.09 -5.35 -23.24
N GLY A 115 6.29 -6.43 -23.23
CA GLY A 115 4.88 -6.41 -22.88
C GLY A 115 4.66 -6.06 -21.40
N ASP A 116 3.44 -5.64 -21.04
CA ASP A 116 3.09 -5.30 -19.65
C ASP A 116 3.32 -6.49 -18.69
N ASP A 117 2.95 -7.70 -19.09
CA ASP A 117 3.09 -8.91 -18.26
C ASP A 117 4.56 -9.21 -17.92
N GLU A 118 5.44 -9.16 -18.94
CA GLU A 118 6.87 -9.37 -18.75
C GLU A 118 7.50 -8.28 -17.88
N LEU A 119 7.05 -7.03 -18.03
CA LEU A 119 7.51 -5.94 -17.18
C LEU A 119 7.03 -6.08 -15.73
N TRP A 120 5.82 -6.60 -15.51
CA TRP A 120 5.34 -6.92 -14.17
C TRP A 120 6.17 -8.02 -13.52
N GLU A 121 6.51 -9.09 -14.24
CA GLU A 121 7.39 -10.14 -13.72
C GLU A 121 8.73 -9.57 -13.26
N ILE A 122 9.38 -8.77 -14.10
CA ILE A 122 10.65 -8.11 -13.79
C ILE A 122 10.52 -7.19 -12.57
N LEU A 123 9.46 -6.39 -12.51
CA LEU A 123 9.25 -5.44 -11.41
C LEU A 123 8.96 -6.17 -10.10
N LEU A 124 8.10 -7.18 -10.13
CA LEU A 124 7.74 -7.98 -8.96
C LEU A 124 8.94 -8.75 -8.42
N GLU A 125 9.80 -9.30 -9.28
CA GLU A 125 11.04 -9.95 -8.86
C GLU A 125 11.94 -8.97 -8.08
N LYS A 126 12.16 -7.76 -8.62
CA LYS A 126 12.96 -6.72 -7.96
C LYS A 126 12.34 -6.27 -6.63
N VAL A 127 11.04 -6.00 -6.62
CA VAL A 127 10.33 -5.56 -5.41
C VAL A 127 10.38 -6.64 -4.34
N ARG A 128 10.14 -7.91 -4.68
CA ARG A 128 10.26 -9.05 -3.74
C ARG A 128 11.67 -9.17 -3.17
N LEU A 129 12.70 -9.01 -3.99
CA LEU A 129 14.09 -8.98 -3.52
C LEU A 129 14.29 -7.85 -2.50
N TRP A 130 13.87 -6.63 -2.80
CA TRP A 130 14.03 -5.50 -1.88
C TRP A 130 13.21 -5.62 -0.61
N VAL A 131 12.02 -6.23 -0.68
CA VAL A 131 11.20 -6.57 0.49
C VAL A 131 11.96 -7.57 1.37
N ASN A 132 12.57 -8.61 0.79
CA ASN A 132 13.37 -9.57 1.55
C ASN A 132 14.59 -8.91 2.19
N GLU A 133 15.29 -8.02 1.47
CA GLU A 133 16.44 -7.27 1.98
C GLU A 133 16.07 -6.27 3.09
N ALA A 134 14.83 -5.77 3.11
CA ALA A 134 14.34 -4.86 4.14
C ALA A 134 14.07 -5.57 5.47
N HIS A 135 13.93 -6.90 5.45
CA HIS A 135 13.62 -7.72 6.63
C HIS A 135 12.42 -7.19 7.45
N PRO A 136 11.23 -7.06 6.83
CA PRO A 136 10.06 -6.47 7.46
C PRO A 136 9.66 -7.26 8.72
N LYS A 137 9.26 -6.54 9.76
CA LYS A 137 8.69 -7.13 10.98
C LYS A 137 7.22 -7.49 10.77
N THR A 138 6.53 -6.72 9.94
CA THR A 138 5.13 -6.90 9.58
C THR A 138 5.00 -7.93 8.45
N ARG A 139 3.87 -8.65 8.43
CA ARG A 139 3.55 -9.51 7.30
C ARG A 139 3.29 -8.66 6.06
N MET A 140 4.11 -8.82 5.02
CA MET A 140 4.00 -8.06 3.78
C MET A 140 3.24 -8.83 2.70
N VAL A 141 2.37 -8.12 1.98
CA VAL A 141 1.73 -8.55 0.73
C VAL A 141 2.11 -7.53 -0.35
N ILE A 142 2.36 -8.00 -1.56
CA ILE A 142 2.59 -7.15 -2.74
C ILE A 142 1.43 -7.41 -3.69
N MET A 143 0.78 -6.35 -4.15
CA MET A 143 -0.29 -6.45 -5.15
C MET A 143 -0.02 -5.50 -6.31
N ILE A 144 -0.35 -5.90 -7.52
CA ILE A 144 -0.42 -4.98 -8.67
C ILE A 144 -1.82 -4.39 -8.81
N GLU A 145 -1.91 -3.27 -9.52
CA GLU A 145 -3.17 -2.57 -9.79
C GLU A 145 -4.29 -3.49 -10.29
N ASP A 146 -3.99 -4.38 -11.22
CA ASP A 146 -4.98 -5.27 -11.82
C ASP A 146 -5.57 -6.27 -10.80
N GLU A 147 -4.75 -6.76 -9.86
CA GLU A 147 -5.20 -7.66 -8.78
C GLU A 147 -6.13 -6.93 -7.79
N VAL A 148 -5.83 -5.66 -7.47
CA VAL A 148 -6.70 -4.84 -6.62
C VAL A 148 -8.04 -4.58 -7.30
N ARG A 149 -8.02 -4.29 -8.61
CA ARG A 149 -9.24 -4.07 -9.39
C ARG A 149 -10.06 -5.35 -9.54
N GLU A 150 -9.43 -6.49 -9.78
CA GLU A 150 -10.11 -7.79 -9.79
C GLU A 150 -10.74 -8.10 -8.43
N TRP A 151 -10.06 -7.77 -7.33
CA TRP A 151 -10.65 -7.88 -6.00
C TRP A 151 -11.88 -6.97 -5.84
N ALA A 152 -11.78 -5.70 -6.23
CA ALA A 152 -12.90 -4.77 -6.17
C ALA A 152 -14.13 -5.25 -6.98
N LYS A 153 -13.89 -5.84 -8.16
CA LYS A 153 -14.95 -6.47 -8.96
C LYS A 153 -15.65 -7.60 -8.22
N ARG A 154 -14.87 -8.52 -7.63
CA ARG A 154 -15.43 -9.66 -6.87
C ARG A 154 -16.27 -9.21 -5.68
N GLU A 155 -15.87 -8.11 -5.03
CA GLU A 155 -16.59 -7.53 -3.89
C GLU A 155 -17.71 -6.56 -4.28
N ASN A 156 -17.92 -6.31 -5.58
CA ASN A 156 -18.90 -5.37 -6.14
C ASN A 156 -18.72 -3.92 -5.64
N VAL A 157 -17.50 -3.38 -5.76
CA VAL A 157 -17.12 -2.02 -5.32
C VAL A 157 -16.47 -1.14 -6.41
N GLU A 158 -16.62 -1.51 -7.70
CA GLU A 158 -16.22 -0.65 -8.83
C GLU A 158 -17.04 0.65 -8.94
#